data_AF-A0A1D6LAI8-F1
#
_entry.id   AF-A0A1D6LAI8-F1
#
_cell.length_a   1.000
_cell.length_b   1.000
_cell.length_c   1.000
_cell.angle_alpha   90.00
_cell.angle_beta   90.00
_cell.angle_gamma   90.00
#
_symmetry.space_group_name_H-M   'P 1'
#
loop_
_entity.id
_entity.type
_entity.pdbx_description
1 polymer ?
#
loop_
_entity_poly.entity_id
_entity_poly.type
_entity_poly.pdbx_seq_one_letter_code
_entity_poly.pdbx_strand_id
1 'polypeptide(L)'
;MKLALSDFGCLFLICIISIVDDTKLVNKIVIQELVKHLKQLIFDKNGRRPLLQLLHPFCSRYLSPNDLACLNYNVPSLSSTEVETSESAIGVITENKLDDVTAQDPNGLEGKQIVFESKKDPLQRRHELLIKSELAEALVQSCIENVGELLRTNFGKEVLYEMAVGGKDNVLDGLTDRIHMLHDAIASDAAQPKTEDTEHAFENFFSSRVIRRMVIDCPAFAVTLWRKALQGKCKIWAEGHSSKVVASFLESPSTEVKDLAKPELQPLVDAGILKVPDPKVVQK
;
A
#
# COMPACT_ATOMS: atom_id res chain seq x y z
N MET A 1 16.89 -8.44 10.90
CA MET A 1 15.59 -8.17 11.57
C MET A 1 15.45 -6.81 12.30
N LYS A 2 16.30 -6.45 13.29
CA LYS A 2 16.08 -5.27 14.16
C LYS A 2 15.82 -3.94 13.44
N LEU A 3 16.48 -3.71 12.29
CA LEU A 3 16.27 -2.51 11.49
C LEU A 3 14.82 -2.38 10.98
N ALA A 4 14.22 -3.46 10.50
CA ALA A 4 12.87 -3.45 9.92
C ALA A 4 11.79 -3.08 10.94
N LEU A 5 11.99 -3.40 12.22
CA LEU A 5 11.06 -3.11 13.31
C LEU A 5 11.22 -1.70 13.89
N SER A 6 12.31 -1.01 13.55
CA SER A 6 12.59 0.33 14.08
C SER A 6 11.99 1.43 13.21
N ASP A 7 11.58 2.54 13.82
CA ASP A 7 10.90 3.66 13.13
C ASP A 7 11.73 4.19 11.95
N PHE A 8 13.04 4.40 12.14
CA PHE A 8 13.92 4.90 11.08
C PHE A 8 14.61 3.79 10.28
N GLY A 9 14.89 2.63 10.87
CA GLY A 9 15.53 1.54 10.16
C GLY A 9 14.61 0.95 9.08
N CYS A 10 13.29 1.00 9.26
CA CYS A 10 12.35 0.60 8.21
C CYS A 10 12.43 1.54 6.99
N LEU A 11 12.61 2.86 7.22
CA LEU A 11 12.79 3.84 6.15
C LEU A 11 14.13 3.65 5.42
N PHE A 12 15.19 3.33 6.16
CA PHE A 12 16.47 2.98 5.55
C PHE A 12 16.36 1.75 4.63
N LEU A 13 15.65 0.71 5.06
CA LEU A 13 15.38 -0.45 4.22
C LEU A 13 14.54 -0.07 2.99
N ILE A 14 13.54 0.80 3.15
CA ILE A 14 12.75 1.36 2.04
C ILE A 14 13.64 2.08 1.03
N CYS A 15 14.61 2.88 1.47
CA CYS A 15 15.59 3.49 0.57
C CYS A 15 16.37 2.43 -0.20
N ILE A 16 16.95 1.44 0.50
CA ILE A 16 17.76 0.38 -0.14
C ILE A 16 16.98 -0.33 -1.24
N ILE A 17 15.78 -0.84 -0.93
CA ILE A 17 14.96 -1.58 -1.92
C ILE A 17 14.46 -0.68 -3.06
N SER A 18 14.43 0.64 -2.85
CA SER A 18 13.94 1.60 -3.84
C SER A 18 15.03 2.13 -4.77
N ILE A 19 16.31 2.15 -4.38
CA ILE A 19 17.38 2.81 -5.16
C ILE A 19 18.53 1.88 -5.59
N VAL A 20 18.72 0.74 -4.94
CA VAL A 20 19.88 -0.12 -5.24
C VAL A 20 19.62 -0.96 -6.49
N ASP A 21 20.46 -0.77 -7.52
CA ASP A 21 20.35 -1.49 -8.79
C ASP A 21 20.77 -2.97 -8.67
N ASP A 22 21.72 -3.30 -7.80
CA ASP A 22 22.13 -4.69 -7.56
C ASP A 22 21.10 -5.44 -6.71
N THR A 23 20.01 -5.83 -7.36
CA THR A 23 18.91 -6.59 -6.79
C THR A 23 19.31 -7.98 -6.34
N LYS A 24 20.41 -8.56 -6.87
CA LYS A 24 20.91 -9.86 -6.42
C LYS A 24 21.52 -9.75 -5.02
N LEU A 25 22.31 -8.70 -4.79
CA LEU A 25 22.87 -8.41 -3.48
C LEU A 25 21.77 -8.05 -2.47
N VAL A 26 20.84 -7.17 -2.87
CA VAL A 26 19.68 -6.79 -2.04
C VAL A 26 18.84 -8.03 -1.70
N ASN A 27 18.61 -8.91 -2.67
CA ASN A 27 17.91 -10.17 -2.42
C ASN A 27 18.62 -10.99 -1.33
N LYS A 28 19.91 -11.28 -1.55
CA LYS A 28 20.72 -12.12 -0.66
C LYS A 28 20.77 -11.61 0.79
N ILE A 29 20.90 -10.29 0.98
CA ILE A 29 21.16 -9.71 2.30
C ILE A 29 19.87 -9.23 2.98
N VAL A 30 18.98 -8.59 2.21
CA VAL A 30 17.78 -7.94 2.76
C VAL A 30 16.57 -8.84 2.59
N ILE A 31 16.22 -9.22 1.35
CA ILE A 31 14.96 -9.93 1.08
C ILE A 31 14.92 -11.29 1.78
N GLN A 32 15.98 -12.08 1.66
CA GLN A 32 16.05 -13.39 2.32
C GLN A 32 15.98 -13.31 3.85
N GLU A 33 16.42 -12.18 4.43
CA GLU A 33 16.27 -11.94 5.87
C GLU A 33 14.84 -11.53 6.24
N LEU A 34 14.15 -10.75 5.39
CA LEU A 34 12.73 -10.43 5.58
C LEU A 34 11.85 -11.69 5.52
N VAL A 35 12.12 -12.59 4.57
CA VAL A 35 11.38 -13.86 4.41
C VAL A 35 11.42 -14.71 5.69
N LYS A 36 12.59 -14.83 6.35
CA LYS A 36 12.73 -15.60 7.59
C LYS A 36 11.86 -15.11 8.75
N HIS A 37 11.50 -13.82 8.73
CA HIS A 37 10.76 -13.17 9.82
C HIS A 37 9.40 -12.66 9.37
N LEU A 38 8.87 -13.19 8.25
CA LEU A 38 7.70 -12.63 7.58
C LEU A 38 6.48 -12.57 8.48
N LYS A 39 6.23 -13.65 9.24
CA LYS A 39 5.13 -13.70 10.22
C LYS A 39 5.21 -12.56 11.23
N GLN A 40 6.39 -12.18 11.72
CA GLN A 40 6.51 -11.04 12.63
C GLN A 40 6.29 -9.71 11.89
N LEU A 41 6.85 -9.57 10.69
CA LEU A 41 6.82 -8.33 9.92
C LEU A 41 5.41 -7.91 9.51
N ILE A 42 4.57 -8.85 9.06
CA ILE A 42 3.23 -8.54 8.55
C ILE A 42 2.28 -7.98 9.61
N PHE A 43 2.52 -8.26 10.90
CA PHE A 43 1.75 -7.70 12.02
C PHE A 43 2.35 -6.43 12.61
N ASP A 44 3.62 -6.12 12.31
CA ASP A 44 4.34 -5.02 12.96
C ASP A 44 4.05 -3.64 12.34
N LYS A 45 4.10 -2.60 13.20
CA LYS A 45 3.89 -1.21 12.79
C LYS A 45 4.92 -0.74 11.74
N ASN A 46 6.17 -1.15 11.88
CA ASN A 46 7.27 -0.72 11.03
C ASN A 46 7.70 -1.84 10.07
N GLY A 47 7.67 -3.08 10.55
CA GLY A 47 8.11 -4.27 9.84
C GLY A 47 7.39 -4.51 8.51
N ARG A 48 6.09 -4.16 8.41
CA ARG A 48 5.36 -4.30 7.15
C ARG A 48 5.71 -3.25 6.11
N ARG A 49 6.30 -2.10 6.50
CA ARG A 49 6.50 -0.95 5.60
C ARG A 49 7.43 -1.28 4.42
N PRO A 50 8.57 -1.98 4.59
CA PRO A 50 9.37 -2.44 3.45
C PRO A 50 8.61 -3.37 2.50
N LEU A 51 7.73 -4.24 3.02
CA LEU A 51 6.88 -5.12 2.19
C LEU A 51 5.88 -4.29 1.39
N LEU A 52 5.19 -3.36 2.06
CA LEU A 52 4.23 -2.45 1.44
C LEU A 52 4.88 -1.52 0.42
N GLN A 53 6.14 -1.13 0.60
CA GLN A 53 6.89 -0.34 -0.40
C GLN A 53 7.11 -1.14 -1.69
N LEU A 54 7.41 -2.44 -1.60
CA LEU A 54 7.56 -3.29 -2.78
C LEU A 54 6.22 -3.47 -3.51
N LEU A 55 5.12 -3.63 -2.75
CA LEU A 55 3.79 -3.79 -3.32
C LEU A 55 3.22 -2.49 -3.89
N HIS A 56 3.35 -1.38 -3.17
CA HIS A 56 2.78 -0.08 -3.49
C HIS A 56 3.74 1.05 -3.06
N PRO A 57 4.68 1.44 -3.93
CA PRO A 57 5.75 2.38 -3.57
C PRO A 57 5.19 3.76 -3.23
N PHE A 58 5.77 4.39 -2.20
CA PHE A 58 5.48 5.77 -1.78
C PHE A 58 4.00 6.06 -1.50
N CYS A 59 3.24 5.04 -1.08
CA CYS A 59 1.83 5.18 -0.75
C CYS A 59 1.64 5.97 0.55
N SER A 60 0.95 7.12 0.45
CA SER A 60 0.63 8.01 1.58
C SER A 60 -0.29 7.38 2.64
N ARG A 61 -0.87 6.19 2.36
CA ARG A 61 -1.62 5.41 3.37
C ARG A 61 -0.69 4.72 4.36
N TYR A 62 0.53 4.40 3.95
CA TYR A 62 1.49 3.61 4.74
C TYR A 62 2.65 4.46 5.27
N LEU A 63 2.96 5.54 4.56
CA LEU A 63 4.02 6.48 4.86
C LEU A 63 3.43 7.85 5.19
N SER A 64 3.87 8.42 6.31
CA SER A 64 3.45 9.76 6.70
C SER A 64 4.02 10.82 5.73
N PRO A 65 3.48 12.05 5.69
CA PRO A 65 4.06 13.13 4.90
C PRO A 65 5.54 13.38 5.21
N ASN A 66 5.95 13.23 6.48
CA ASN A 66 7.35 13.34 6.88
C ASN A 66 8.19 12.18 6.36
N ASP A 67 7.68 10.95 6.41
CA ASP A 67 8.36 9.78 5.84
C ASP A 67 8.60 9.99 4.33
N LEU A 68 7.57 10.45 3.60
CA LEU A 68 7.66 10.74 2.18
C LEU A 68 8.64 11.87 1.87
N ALA A 69 8.64 12.94 2.68
CA ALA A 69 9.61 14.02 2.56
C ALA A 69 11.05 13.51 2.77
N CYS A 70 11.29 12.67 3.78
CA CYS A 70 12.59 12.05 4.04
C CYS A 70 13.05 11.14 2.90
N LEU A 71 12.14 10.37 2.30
CA LEU A 71 12.45 9.49 1.18
C LEU A 71 12.69 10.28 -0.12
N ASN A 72 12.09 11.46 -0.25
CA ASN A 72 12.31 12.40 -1.35
C ASN A 72 13.55 13.27 -1.16
N TYR A 73 14.21 13.23 0.00
CA TYR A 73 15.40 14.03 0.26
C TYR A 73 16.59 13.46 -0.54
N ASN A 74 16.91 14.12 -1.65
CA ASN A 74 18.25 14.07 -2.24
C ASN A 74 19.21 14.61 -1.18
N VAL A 75 20.18 13.81 -0.72
CA VAL A 75 21.11 14.21 0.34
C VAL A 75 22.29 14.96 -0.29
N PRO A 76 22.42 16.30 -0.13
CA PRO A 76 23.53 17.06 -0.73
C PRO A 76 24.88 16.78 -0.06
N SER A 77 24.86 16.28 1.17
CA SER A 77 26.03 16.11 2.06
C SER A 77 27.00 14.97 1.68
N LEU A 78 26.83 14.32 0.51
CA LEU A 78 27.85 13.47 -0.11
C LEU A 78 28.62 14.19 -1.23
N SER A 79 28.35 15.47 -1.49
CA SER A 79 29.27 16.31 -2.24
C SER A 79 30.46 16.64 -1.35
N SER A 80 31.62 16.08 -1.69
CA SER A 80 32.89 16.37 -1.01
C SER A 80 33.10 17.88 -0.98
N THR A 81 33.31 18.44 0.20
CA THR A 81 34.10 19.66 0.35
C THR A 81 35.47 19.38 -0.25
N GLU A 82 35.73 19.93 -1.43
CA GLU A 82 37.10 20.24 -1.84
C GLU A 82 37.28 21.76 -1.73
N VAL A 83 37.99 22.15 -0.68
CA VAL A 83 38.56 23.48 -0.52
C VAL A 83 39.85 23.54 -1.35
N GLU A 84 39.83 24.43 -2.34
CA GLU A 84 40.90 25.27 -2.91
C GLU A 84 42.28 24.67 -3.29
N THR A 85 42.76 24.92 -4.51
CA THR A 85 43.80 25.96 -4.78
C THR A 85 44.22 26.09 -6.26
N SER A 86 44.24 27.36 -6.73
CA SER A 86 45.10 28.02 -7.75
C SER A 86 45.10 27.50 -9.21
N GLU A 87 45.07 28.32 -10.26
CA GLU A 87 45.89 29.52 -10.54
C GLU A 87 45.19 30.62 -11.36
N SER A 88 45.85 31.78 -11.33
CA SER A 88 45.49 33.14 -11.70
C SER A 88 45.31 33.48 -13.20
N ALA A 89 44.49 34.51 -13.48
CA ALA A 89 44.85 35.74 -14.24
C ALA A 89 43.65 36.71 -14.21
N ILE A 90 43.63 37.72 -13.33
CA ILE A 90 43.98 39.14 -13.56
C ILE A 90 43.18 39.83 -14.70
N GLY A 91 42.45 40.90 -14.33
CA GLY A 91 41.92 41.92 -15.25
C GLY A 91 40.57 42.52 -14.78
N VAL A 92 40.50 43.31 -13.70
CA VAL A 92 40.65 44.79 -13.66
C VAL A 92 39.39 45.58 -14.08
N ILE A 93 38.77 46.25 -13.08
CA ILE A 93 38.07 47.57 -13.09
C ILE A 93 36.66 47.59 -13.76
N THR A 94 35.55 48.05 -13.15
CA THR A 94 35.32 49.39 -12.56
C THR A 94 34.08 49.41 -11.65
N GLU A 95 34.08 50.35 -10.70
CA GLU A 95 33.10 50.65 -9.65
C GLU A 95 31.79 51.29 -10.15
N ASN A 96 30.68 51.15 -9.39
CA ASN A 96 29.92 52.29 -8.84
C ASN A 96 28.73 51.90 -7.92
N LYS A 97 28.83 52.38 -6.66
CA LYS A 97 27.84 52.92 -5.67
C LYS A 97 26.32 52.67 -5.83
N LEU A 98 25.65 52.13 -4.79
CA LEU A 98 24.88 52.81 -3.70
C LEU A 98 23.43 53.16 -4.18
N ASP A 99 22.29 52.88 -3.54
CA ASP A 99 21.83 52.88 -2.14
C ASP A 99 20.36 52.35 -2.08
N ASP A 100 19.88 52.04 -0.86
CA ASP A 100 18.49 52.16 -0.33
C ASP A 100 17.37 51.08 -0.56
N VAL A 101 17.09 50.35 0.54
CA VAL A 101 15.82 49.90 1.18
C VAL A 101 14.55 49.65 0.34
N THR A 102 14.04 48.40 0.37
CA THR A 102 12.72 47.99 0.95
C THR A 102 12.39 46.53 0.63
N ALA A 103 11.69 45.88 1.56
CA ALA A 103 11.27 44.49 1.51
C ALA A 103 10.36 44.14 0.31
N GLN A 104 10.65 43.02 -0.35
CA GLN A 104 9.63 42.15 -0.94
C GLN A 104 10.10 40.69 -0.87
N ASP A 105 9.23 39.87 -0.30
CA ASP A 105 9.22 38.42 -0.46
C ASP A 105 8.50 38.13 -1.79
N PRO A 106 9.15 37.47 -2.75
CA PRO A 106 8.41 36.52 -3.56
C PRO A 106 9.22 35.25 -3.82
N ASN A 107 8.75 34.16 -3.22
CA ASN A 107 8.38 32.93 -3.91
C ASN A 107 9.18 32.61 -5.18
N GLY A 108 10.11 31.65 -5.08
CA GLY A 108 10.82 31.14 -6.25
C GLY A 108 12.02 30.25 -5.92
N LEU A 109 11.86 29.23 -5.07
CA LEU A 109 12.85 28.15 -5.03
C LEU A 109 12.57 27.20 -6.21
N GLU A 110 13.05 27.57 -7.39
CA GLU A 110 13.44 26.58 -8.41
C GLU A 110 14.66 25.81 -7.88
N GLY A 111 14.40 24.88 -6.98
CA GLY A 111 15.38 23.91 -6.52
C GLY A 111 15.61 22.89 -7.64
N LYS A 112 16.65 23.14 -8.45
CA LYS A 112 17.14 22.22 -9.48
C LYS A 112 17.34 20.81 -8.88
N GLN A 113 16.43 19.91 -9.21
CA GLN A 113 16.34 18.54 -8.70
C GLN A 113 17.49 17.70 -9.25
N ILE A 114 18.48 17.39 -8.42
CA ILE A 114 19.52 16.41 -8.78
C ILE A 114 19.00 15.03 -8.39
N VAL A 115 18.58 14.27 -9.41
CA VAL A 115 18.09 12.89 -9.31
C VAL A 115 19.26 11.97 -8.94
N PHE A 116 19.13 11.21 -7.85
CA PHE A 116 19.91 9.98 -7.70
C PHE A 116 19.45 9.00 -8.80
N GLU A 117 20.13 9.00 -9.94
CA GLU A 117 19.80 8.14 -11.08
C GLU A 117 20.24 6.69 -10.80
N SER A 118 19.43 6.00 -9.99
CA SER A 118 19.32 4.56 -10.10
C SER A 118 18.95 4.23 -11.55
N LYS A 119 19.79 3.45 -12.24
CA LYS A 119 19.66 3.23 -13.69
C LYS A 119 18.60 2.18 -14.01
N LYS A 120 18.25 1.34 -13.05
CA LYS A 120 17.25 0.30 -13.22
C LYS A 120 15.84 0.89 -13.18
N ASP A 121 14.98 0.43 -14.08
CA ASP A 121 13.57 0.75 -14.05
C ASP A 121 12.94 0.36 -12.69
N PRO A 122 12.18 1.25 -12.01
CA PRO A 122 11.61 0.95 -10.71
C PRO A 122 10.69 -0.28 -10.69
N LEU A 123 9.86 -0.48 -11.71
CA LEU A 123 8.98 -1.64 -11.78
C LEU A 123 9.79 -2.93 -11.96
N GLN A 124 10.80 -2.91 -12.84
CA GLN A 124 11.75 -4.01 -13.01
C GLN A 124 12.46 -4.35 -11.69
N ARG A 125 12.93 -3.36 -10.93
CA ARG A 125 13.55 -3.57 -9.62
C ARG A 125 12.58 -4.27 -8.66
N ARG A 126 11.35 -3.76 -8.54
CA ARG A 126 10.31 -4.37 -7.69
C ARG A 126 10.00 -5.81 -8.11
N HIS A 127 9.86 -6.07 -9.40
CA HIS A 127 9.62 -7.42 -9.92
C HIS A 127 10.78 -8.37 -9.59
N GLU A 128 12.04 -7.93 -9.67
CA GLU A 128 13.19 -8.74 -9.26
C GLU A 128 13.22 -9.03 -7.76
N LEU A 129 12.84 -8.05 -6.93
CA LEU A 129 12.84 -8.19 -5.47
C LEU A 129 11.60 -8.88 -4.90
N LEU A 130 10.49 -8.94 -5.63
CA LEU A 130 9.26 -9.63 -5.24
C LEU A 130 9.13 -11.02 -5.86
N ILE A 131 9.26 -11.10 -7.18
CA ILE A 131 8.90 -12.29 -7.95
C ILE A 131 10.12 -13.20 -8.08
N LYS A 132 11.24 -12.69 -8.59
CA LYS A 132 12.46 -13.51 -8.79
C LYS A 132 13.12 -13.94 -7.48
N SER A 133 12.79 -13.29 -6.36
CA SER A 133 13.30 -13.61 -5.02
C SER A 133 12.42 -14.61 -4.25
N GLU A 134 11.24 -14.96 -4.80
CA GLU A 134 10.18 -15.74 -4.14
C GLU A 134 9.57 -15.06 -2.90
N LEU A 135 9.88 -13.79 -2.63
CA LEU A 135 9.27 -13.05 -1.52
C LEU A 135 7.75 -12.96 -1.65
N ALA A 136 7.22 -12.70 -2.86
CA ALA A 136 5.79 -12.61 -3.09
C ALA A 136 5.06 -13.94 -2.80
N GLU A 137 5.69 -15.06 -3.17
CA GLU A 137 5.19 -16.42 -2.89
C GLU A 137 5.16 -16.71 -1.38
N ALA A 138 6.24 -16.39 -0.67
CA ALA A 138 6.28 -16.54 0.78
C ALA A 138 5.26 -15.63 1.48
N LEU A 139 5.05 -14.42 0.96
CA LEU A 139 4.14 -13.42 1.51
C LEU A 139 2.68 -13.80 1.32
N VAL A 140 2.28 -14.25 0.13
CA VAL A 140 0.90 -14.71 -0.11
C VAL A 140 0.60 -15.94 0.75
N GLN A 141 1.55 -16.88 0.86
CA GLN A 141 1.40 -18.06 1.71
C GLN A 141 1.25 -17.67 3.19
N SER A 142 2.10 -16.76 3.69
CA SER A 142 1.99 -16.25 5.06
C SER A 142 0.67 -15.51 5.31
N CYS A 143 0.16 -14.80 4.30
CA CYS A 143 -1.15 -14.16 4.39
C CYS A 143 -2.28 -15.20 4.50
N ILE A 144 -2.29 -16.23 3.65
CA ILE A 144 -3.27 -17.32 3.65
C ILE A 144 -3.33 -18.00 5.02
N GLU A 145 -2.16 -18.33 5.59
CA GLU A 145 -2.06 -19.04 6.87
C GLU A 145 -2.55 -18.22 8.08
N ASN A 146 -2.58 -16.89 7.98
CA ASN A 146 -2.87 -15.99 9.10
C ASN A 146 -4.03 -15.03 8.82
N VAL A 147 -4.89 -15.32 7.81
CA VAL A 147 -5.99 -14.44 7.35
C VAL A 147 -6.86 -13.94 8.51
N GLY A 148 -7.31 -14.85 9.37
CA GLY A 148 -8.28 -14.51 10.42
C GLY A 148 -7.75 -13.46 11.40
N GLU A 149 -6.47 -13.55 11.77
CA GLU A 149 -5.83 -12.55 12.62
C GLU A 149 -5.52 -11.28 11.84
N LEU A 150 -4.92 -11.40 10.64
CA LEU A 150 -4.50 -10.26 9.82
C LEU A 150 -5.66 -9.31 9.51
N LEU A 151 -6.84 -9.83 9.14
CA LEU A 151 -8.03 -9.05 8.83
C LEU A 151 -8.47 -8.15 10.00
N ARG A 152 -8.26 -8.61 11.23
CA ARG A 152 -8.75 -7.97 12.46
C ARG A 152 -7.72 -7.06 13.11
N THR A 153 -6.56 -6.84 12.48
CA THR A 153 -5.51 -5.97 13.01
C THR A 153 -5.38 -4.67 12.23
N ASN A 154 -4.87 -3.63 12.91
CA ASN A 154 -4.68 -2.34 12.25
C ASN A 154 -3.64 -2.41 11.11
N PHE A 155 -2.61 -3.24 11.26
CA PHE A 155 -1.46 -3.27 10.38
C PHE A 155 -1.52 -4.43 9.37
N GLY A 156 -1.91 -5.62 9.80
CA GLY A 156 -1.97 -6.80 8.93
C GLY A 156 -2.95 -6.65 7.77
N LYS A 157 -4.08 -5.96 8.00
CA LYS A 157 -5.08 -5.70 6.95
C LYS A 157 -4.51 -4.97 5.74
N GLU A 158 -3.49 -4.14 5.93
CA GLU A 158 -2.88 -3.36 4.85
C GLU A 158 -2.10 -4.26 3.88
N VAL A 159 -1.40 -5.25 4.43
CA VAL A 159 -0.67 -6.25 3.65
C VAL A 159 -1.67 -7.13 2.89
N LEU A 160 -2.73 -7.60 3.55
CA LEU A 160 -3.79 -8.38 2.90
C LEU A 160 -4.42 -7.63 1.73
N TYR A 161 -4.72 -6.34 1.92
CA TYR A 161 -5.29 -5.52 0.86
C TYR A 161 -4.37 -5.45 -0.36
N GLU A 162 -3.11 -5.05 -0.17
CA GLU A 162 -2.18 -4.88 -1.31
C GLU A 162 -1.90 -6.21 -2.02
N MET A 163 -1.83 -7.33 -1.28
CA MET A 163 -1.71 -8.66 -1.88
C MET A 163 -2.97 -9.07 -2.66
N ALA A 164 -4.15 -8.84 -2.11
CA ALA A 164 -5.41 -9.24 -2.72
C ALA A 164 -5.73 -8.43 -3.99
N VAL A 165 -5.31 -7.17 -4.07
CA VAL A 165 -5.52 -6.33 -5.26
C VAL A 165 -4.40 -6.46 -6.32
N GLY A 166 -3.37 -7.28 -6.07
CA GLY A 166 -2.28 -7.55 -7.01
C GLY A 166 -1.11 -6.56 -6.96
N GLY A 167 -1.09 -5.67 -5.96
CA GLY A 167 -0.12 -4.59 -5.82
C GLY A 167 -0.22 -3.51 -6.90
N LYS A 168 0.50 -2.41 -6.70
CA LYS A 168 0.53 -1.28 -7.62
C LYS A 168 1.25 -1.65 -8.91
N ASP A 169 0.65 -1.25 -10.04
CA ASP A 169 1.11 -1.53 -11.41
C ASP A 169 1.09 -3.03 -11.74
N ASN A 170 0.18 -3.78 -11.09
CA ASN A 170 -0.01 -5.21 -11.28
C ASN A 170 1.30 -6.02 -11.09
N VAL A 171 2.13 -5.59 -10.15
CA VAL A 171 3.45 -6.18 -9.91
C VAL A 171 3.40 -7.67 -9.54
N LEU A 172 2.22 -8.18 -9.16
CA LEU A 172 1.98 -9.58 -8.79
C LEU A 172 1.27 -10.42 -9.87
N ASP A 173 1.14 -9.99 -11.12
CA ASP A 173 0.42 -10.72 -12.18
C ASP A 173 0.87 -12.19 -12.35
N GLY A 174 2.14 -12.50 -12.07
CA GLY A 174 2.69 -13.86 -12.10
C GLY A 174 2.18 -14.82 -11.01
N LEU A 175 1.43 -14.34 -10.02
CA LEU A 175 0.93 -15.12 -8.87
C LEU A 175 -0.61 -15.23 -8.85
N THR A 176 -1.27 -15.08 -10.00
CA THR A 176 -2.74 -15.03 -10.09
C THR A 176 -3.44 -16.18 -9.34
N ASP A 177 -2.98 -17.43 -9.51
CA ASP A 177 -3.57 -18.58 -8.81
C ASP A 177 -3.43 -18.52 -7.28
N ARG A 178 -2.28 -18.03 -6.79
CA ARG A 178 -2.03 -17.85 -5.35
C ARG A 178 -2.86 -16.71 -4.78
N ILE A 179 -3.05 -15.63 -5.54
CA ILE A 179 -3.94 -14.53 -5.16
C ILE A 179 -5.39 -15.01 -5.09
N HIS A 180 -5.84 -15.86 -6.02
CA HIS A 180 -7.17 -16.47 -5.93
C HIS A 180 -7.31 -17.38 -4.70
N MET A 181 -6.28 -18.14 -4.32
CA MET A 181 -6.28 -18.87 -3.05
C MET A 181 -6.40 -17.94 -1.84
N LEU A 182 -5.75 -16.77 -1.88
CA LEU A 182 -5.89 -15.75 -0.83
C LEU A 182 -7.32 -15.17 -0.80
N HIS A 183 -7.92 -14.89 -1.96
CA HIS A 183 -9.32 -14.46 -2.04
C HIS A 183 -10.26 -15.48 -1.42
N ASP A 184 -10.05 -16.76 -1.74
CA ASP A 184 -10.82 -17.87 -1.19
C ASP A 184 -10.66 -17.98 0.33
N ALA A 185 -9.44 -17.83 0.85
CA ALA A 185 -9.17 -17.85 2.29
C ALA A 185 -9.85 -16.69 3.03
N ILE A 186 -9.77 -15.46 2.51
CA ILE A 186 -10.47 -14.29 3.07
C ILE A 186 -11.98 -14.49 3.04
N ALA A 187 -12.53 -14.97 1.92
CA ALA A 187 -13.95 -15.22 1.79
C ALA A 187 -14.42 -16.37 2.71
N SER A 188 -13.57 -17.36 2.99
CA SER A 188 -13.85 -18.45 3.93
C SER A 188 -13.91 -17.98 5.37
N ASP A 189 -13.01 -17.09 5.79
CA ASP A 189 -13.04 -16.46 7.11
C ASP A 189 -14.32 -15.62 7.26
N ALA A 190 -14.67 -14.85 6.22
CA ALA A 190 -15.87 -14.01 6.21
C ALA A 190 -17.19 -14.79 6.11
N ALA A 191 -17.15 -16.08 5.73
CA ALA A 191 -18.31 -16.96 5.69
C ALA A 191 -18.59 -17.67 7.02
N GLN A 192 -17.66 -17.60 7.99
CA GLN A 192 -17.83 -18.21 9.30
C GLN A 192 -19.02 -17.60 10.04
N PRO A 193 -19.76 -18.37 10.86
CA PRO A 193 -20.83 -17.81 11.68
C PRO A 193 -20.25 -16.83 12.73
N LYS A 194 -21.14 -15.99 13.29
CA LYS A 194 -20.78 -15.17 14.46
C LYS A 194 -20.43 -16.08 15.63
N THR A 195 -19.37 -15.75 16.35
CA THR A 195 -18.97 -16.41 17.60
C THR A 195 -18.88 -15.37 18.72
N GLU A 196 -18.88 -15.82 19.98
CA GLU A 196 -18.74 -14.92 21.13
C GLU A 196 -17.29 -14.43 21.30
N ASP A 197 -16.32 -15.27 20.93
CA ASP A 197 -14.89 -15.00 21.18
C ASP A 197 -14.24 -14.07 20.17
N THR A 198 -14.80 -13.94 18.96
CA THR A 198 -14.15 -13.22 17.86
C THR A 198 -15.18 -12.47 17.04
N GLU A 199 -14.97 -11.16 16.89
CA GLU A 199 -15.82 -10.33 16.04
C GLU A 199 -15.83 -10.85 14.59
N HIS A 200 -17.04 -10.89 14.02
CA HIS A 200 -17.25 -11.35 12.66
C HIS A 200 -16.55 -10.44 11.63
N ALA A 201 -16.03 -10.99 10.53
CA ALA A 201 -15.23 -10.25 9.55
C ALA A 201 -15.99 -9.06 8.92
N PHE A 202 -17.30 -9.14 8.77
CA PHE A 202 -18.11 -8.02 8.26
C PHE A 202 -18.45 -6.95 9.32
N GLU A 203 -18.23 -7.23 10.60
CA GLU A 203 -18.60 -6.31 11.69
C GLU A 203 -17.38 -5.69 12.38
N ASN A 204 -16.26 -6.41 12.40
CA ASN A 204 -15.03 -5.92 12.99
C ASN A 204 -14.55 -4.63 12.30
N PHE A 205 -14.06 -3.70 13.12
CA PHE A 205 -13.71 -2.35 12.70
C PHE A 205 -12.70 -2.31 11.54
N PHE A 206 -11.71 -3.20 11.57
CA PHE A 206 -10.62 -3.27 10.60
C PHE A 206 -11.01 -4.05 9.36
N SER A 207 -11.56 -5.25 9.55
CA SER A 207 -11.87 -6.17 8.47
C SER A 207 -13.01 -5.65 7.59
N SER A 208 -14.08 -5.08 8.15
CA SER A 208 -15.21 -4.54 7.38
C SER A 208 -14.76 -3.45 6.39
N ARG A 209 -13.87 -2.56 6.83
CA ARG A 209 -13.33 -1.47 6.01
C ARG A 209 -12.44 -1.98 4.88
N VAL A 210 -11.56 -2.94 5.19
CA VAL A 210 -10.65 -3.48 4.18
C VAL A 210 -11.40 -4.35 3.17
N ILE A 211 -12.37 -5.16 3.61
CA ILE A 211 -13.19 -6.00 2.72
C ILE A 211 -14.03 -5.12 1.79
N ARG A 212 -14.71 -4.09 2.31
CA ARG A 212 -15.41 -3.11 1.47
C ARG A 212 -14.50 -2.52 0.40
N ARG A 213 -13.27 -2.14 0.79
CA ARG A 213 -12.31 -1.57 -0.16
C ARG A 213 -11.87 -2.60 -1.21
N MET A 214 -11.60 -3.84 -0.82
CA MET A 214 -11.26 -4.93 -1.76
C MET A 214 -12.41 -5.22 -2.74
N VAL A 215 -13.68 -5.14 -2.32
CA VAL A 215 -14.84 -5.32 -3.22
C VAL A 215 -14.86 -4.25 -4.33
N ILE A 216 -14.48 -3.02 -4.01
CA ILE A 216 -14.44 -1.91 -4.98
C ILE A 216 -13.24 -2.05 -5.91
N ASP A 217 -12.08 -2.37 -5.35
CA ASP A 217 -10.80 -2.31 -6.07
C ASP A 217 -10.43 -3.62 -6.79
N CYS A 218 -11.06 -4.76 -6.43
CA CYS A 218 -10.75 -6.07 -7.00
C CYS A 218 -12.03 -6.87 -7.35
N PRO A 219 -12.48 -6.83 -8.62
CA PRO A 219 -13.66 -7.57 -9.06
C PRO A 219 -13.59 -9.08 -8.85
N ALA A 220 -12.43 -9.70 -9.06
CA ALA A 220 -12.23 -11.14 -8.84
C ALA A 220 -12.46 -11.53 -7.37
N PHE A 221 -11.96 -10.72 -6.44
CA PHE A 221 -12.23 -10.90 -5.01
C PHE A 221 -13.71 -10.69 -4.69
N ALA A 222 -14.34 -9.63 -5.22
CA ALA A 222 -15.74 -9.34 -4.98
C ALA A 222 -16.64 -10.52 -5.39
N VAL A 223 -16.42 -11.07 -6.58
CA VAL A 223 -17.12 -12.23 -7.10
C VAL A 223 -16.93 -13.46 -6.20
N THR A 224 -15.70 -13.71 -5.73
CA THR A 224 -15.38 -14.82 -4.82
C THR A 224 -16.07 -14.66 -3.46
N LEU A 225 -15.98 -13.48 -2.87
CA LEU A 225 -16.63 -13.14 -1.60
C LEU A 225 -18.15 -13.30 -1.69
N TRP A 226 -18.76 -12.82 -2.79
CA TRP A 226 -20.20 -12.92 -3.01
C TRP A 226 -20.67 -14.36 -2.94
N ARG A 227 -20.09 -15.22 -3.79
CA ARG A 227 -20.46 -16.63 -3.91
C ARG A 227 -20.25 -17.41 -2.62
N LYS A 228 -19.19 -17.10 -1.87
CA LYS A 228 -18.79 -17.89 -0.69
C LYS A 228 -19.44 -17.42 0.61
N ALA A 229 -19.65 -16.11 0.78
CA ALA A 229 -20.01 -15.53 2.08
C ALA A 229 -21.35 -14.77 2.09
N LEU A 230 -21.81 -14.21 0.97
CA LEU A 230 -22.94 -13.27 0.96
C LEU A 230 -24.20 -13.78 0.26
N GLN A 231 -24.08 -14.57 -0.80
CA GLN A 231 -25.22 -15.02 -1.60
C GLN A 231 -26.26 -15.75 -0.73
N GLY A 232 -27.50 -15.27 -0.75
CA GLY A 232 -28.62 -15.76 0.06
C GLY A 232 -28.58 -15.32 1.53
N LYS A 233 -27.62 -14.49 1.93
CA LYS A 233 -27.38 -14.06 3.32
C LYS A 233 -27.34 -12.53 3.47
N CYS A 234 -27.56 -11.75 2.41
CA CYS A 234 -27.36 -10.30 2.46
C CYS A 234 -28.26 -9.59 3.49
N LYS A 235 -29.47 -10.11 3.75
CA LYS A 235 -30.38 -9.57 4.77
C LYS A 235 -29.77 -9.57 6.17
N ILE A 236 -28.94 -10.57 6.51
CA ILE A 236 -28.25 -10.67 7.81
C ILE A 236 -27.25 -9.53 7.99
N TRP A 237 -26.66 -9.08 6.88
CA TRP A 237 -25.57 -8.12 6.82
C TRP A 237 -26.01 -6.74 6.32
N ALA A 238 -27.32 -6.51 6.15
CA ALA A 238 -27.86 -5.28 5.56
C ALA A 238 -27.91 -4.11 6.55
N GLU A 239 -27.63 -4.35 7.84
CA GLU A 239 -27.70 -3.36 8.91
C GLU A 239 -26.33 -3.16 9.59
N GLY A 240 -26.22 -2.13 10.44
CA GLY A 240 -25.00 -1.87 11.21
C GLY A 240 -23.75 -1.58 10.34
N HIS A 241 -22.58 -1.99 10.82
CA HIS A 241 -21.30 -1.77 10.10
C HIS A 241 -21.15 -2.66 8.87
N SER A 242 -21.70 -3.88 8.91
CA SER A 242 -21.66 -4.85 7.81
C SER A 242 -22.44 -4.37 6.58
N SER A 243 -23.47 -3.54 6.76
CA SER A 243 -24.22 -2.91 5.66
C SER A 243 -23.33 -2.21 4.63
N LYS A 244 -22.22 -1.61 5.05
CA LYS A 244 -21.27 -0.92 4.16
C LYS A 244 -20.52 -1.88 3.26
N VAL A 245 -20.25 -3.10 3.73
CA VAL A 245 -19.65 -4.16 2.91
C VAL A 245 -20.64 -4.60 1.85
N VAL A 246 -21.89 -4.86 2.24
CA VAL A 246 -22.94 -5.28 1.31
C VAL A 246 -23.22 -4.19 0.26
N ALA A 247 -23.40 -2.95 0.69
CA ALA A 247 -23.65 -1.81 -0.21
C ALA A 247 -22.52 -1.58 -1.22
N SER A 248 -21.27 -1.93 -0.87
CA SER A 248 -20.12 -1.73 -1.76
C SER A 248 -20.18 -2.52 -3.07
N PHE A 249 -20.98 -3.59 -3.12
CA PHE A 249 -21.24 -4.31 -4.37
C PHE A 249 -22.03 -3.48 -5.39
N LEU A 250 -22.94 -2.62 -4.91
CA LEU A 250 -23.69 -1.68 -5.76
C LEU A 250 -22.84 -0.46 -6.15
N GLU A 251 -21.84 -0.13 -5.34
CA GLU A 251 -20.86 0.95 -5.59
C GLU A 251 -19.72 0.51 -6.51
N SER A 252 -19.57 -0.80 -6.77
CA SER A 252 -18.43 -1.32 -7.52
C SER A 252 -18.36 -0.71 -8.93
N PRO A 253 -17.15 -0.33 -9.41
CA PRO A 253 -16.98 0.12 -10.79
C PRO A 253 -17.29 -1.00 -11.79
N SER A 254 -17.09 -2.27 -11.40
CA SER A 254 -17.34 -3.43 -12.26
C SER A 254 -18.84 -3.67 -12.46
N THR A 255 -19.28 -3.70 -13.72
CA THR A 255 -20.66 -4.06 -14.08
C THR A 255 -20.98 -5.50 -13.71
N GLU A 256 -20.04 -6.42 -13.87
CA GLU A 256 -20.20 -7.83 -13.47
C GLU A 256 -20.53 -7.95 -11.97
N VAL A 257 -19.80 -7.24 -11.12
CA VAL A 257 -20.01 -7.27 -9.66
C VAL A 257 -21.39 -6.70 -9.30
N LYS A 258 -21.79 -5.60 -9.95
CA LYS A 258 -23.11 -4.99 -9.75
C LYS A 258 -24.23 -5.92 -10.20
N ASP A 259 -24.13 -6.49 -11.40
CA ASP A 259 -25.16 -7.37 -11.97
C ASP A 259 -25.31 -8.66 -11.16
N LEU A 260 -24.20 -9.19 -10.63
CA LEU A 260 -24.19 -10.34 -9.73
C LEU A 260 -24.99 -10.08 -8.44
N ALA A 261 -24.81 -8.89 -7.85
CA ALA A 261 -25.38 -8.57 -6.53
C ALA A 261 -26.80 -7.98 -6.60
N LYS A 262 -27.11 -7.25 -7.68
CA LYS A 262 -28.36 -6.48 -7.82
C LYS A 262 -29.64 -7.27 -7.56
N PRO A 263 -29.81 -8.54 -8.01
CA PRO A 263 -31.03 -9.29 -7.75
C PRO A 263 -31.35 -9.48 -6.26
N GLU A 264 -30.34 -9.63 -5.41
CA GLU A 264 -30.52 -9.82 -3.97
C GLU A 264 -30.53 -8.48 -3.21
N LEU A 265 -29.75 -7.49 -3.65
CA LEU A 265 -29.61 -6.23 -2.94
C LEU A 265 -30.70 -5.20 -3.26
N GLN A 266 -31.20 -5.16 -4.50
CA GLN A 266 -32.20 -4.16 -4.90
C GLN A 266 -33.47 -4.20 -4.02
N PRO A 267 -34.06 -5.38 -3.70
CA PRO A 267 -35.21 -5.43 -2.80
C PRO A 267 -34.93 -4.90 -1.39
N LEU A 268 -33.69 -5.04 -0.89
CA LEU A 268 -33.29 -4.51 0.42
C LEU A 268 -33.15 -2.99 0.39
N VAL A 269 -32.72 -2.43 -0.75
CA VAL A 269 -32.66 -0.98 -0.97
C VAL A 269 -34.07 -0.41 -1.08
N ASP A 270 -34.94 -1.04 -1.86
CA ASP A 270 -36.32 -0.59 -2.07
C ASP A 270 -37.14 -0.63 -0.77
N ALA A 271 -36.86 -1.62 0.09
CA ALA A 271 -37.44 -1.71 1.43
C ALA A 271 -36.83 -0.74 2.45
N GLY A 272 -35.82 0.05 2.08
CA GLY A 272 -35.13 1.00 2.96
C GLY A 272 -34.23 0.35 4.03
N ILE A 273 -33.97 -0.95 3.92
CA ILE A 273 -33.12 -1.70 4.87
C ILE A 273 -31.65 -1.42 4.57
N LEU A 274 -31.24 -1.58 3.30
CA LEU A 274 -29.87 -1.33 2.86
C LEU A 274 -29.74 0.11 2.36
N LYS A 275 -28.93 0.91 3.06
CA LYS A 275 -28.61 2.27 2.63
C LYS A 275 -27.44 2.27 1.66
N VAL A 276 -27.66 2.77 0.46
CA VAL A 276 -26.59 2.99 -0.53
C VAL A 276 -26.11 4.45 -0.40
N PRO A 277 -24.82 4.70 -0.14
CA PRO A 277 -24.25 6.05 -0.16
C PRO A 277 -24.47 6.72 -1.52
N ASP A 278 -24.91 7.99 -1.48
CA ASP A 278 -25.11 8.79 -2.67
C ASP A 278 -23.73 9.04 -3.35
N PRO A 279 -23.55 8.69 -4.65
CA PRO A 279 -22.26 8.78 -5.34
C PRO A 279 -21.60 10.18 -5.27
N LYS A 280 -22.37 11.23 -4.99
CA LYS A 280 -21.90 12.62 -4.90
C LYS A 280 -21.17 12.96 -3.60
N VAL A 281 -21.19 12.10 -2.57
CA VAL A 281 -20.62 12.41 -1.25
C VAL A 281 -19.20 11.84 -1.06
N VAL A 282 -18.71 11.02 -1.99
CA VAL A 282 -17.42 10.29 -1.86
C VAL A 282 -16.21 11.09 -2.38
N GLN A 283 -16.41 12.28 -2.95
CA GLN A 283 -15.32 13.19 -3.36
C GLN A 283 -14.96 14.18 -2.25
N LYS A 284 -14.42 13.71 -1.12
CA LYS A 284 -13.64 14.53 -0.18
C LYS A 284 -12.53 13.72 0.47
#